data_AF-A0A0N7HI37-F1
#
_entry.id   AF-A0A0N7HI37-F1
#
_cell.length_a   1.000
_cell.length_b   1.000
_cell.length_c   1.000
_cell.angle_alpha   90.00
_cell.angle_beta   90.00
_cell.angle_gamma   90.00
#
_symmetry.space_group_name_H-M   'P 1'
#
loop_
_entity.id
_entity.type
_entity.pdbx_description
1 polymer ?
#
loop_
_entity_poly.entity_id
_entity_poly.type
_entity_poly.pdbx_seq_one_letter_code
_entity_poly.pdbx_strand_id
1 'polypeptide(L)'
;MPFEPGARTAWHTHPAGQALIVTAGMGRVQREGGPIEVIRPGDVICFAAGEKHWHGASPDTAMSHIAVHESLDGSPVTWLEQVIDDDYHG
;
A
#
# COMPACT_ATOMS: atom_id res chain seq x y z
N MET A 1 -0.29 11.00 1.05
CA MET A 1 -1.10 11.59 -0.04
C MET A 1 -2.47 10.92 -0.03
N PRO A 2 -3.57 11.64 -0.32
CA PRO A 2 -4.89 11.03 -0.35
C PRO A 2 -5.05 10.11 -1.57
N PHE A 3 -5.70 8.97 -1.36
CA PHE A 3 -6.26 8.09 -2.37
C PHE A 3 -7.77 8.32 -2.43
N GLU A 4 -8.29 8.63 -3.61
CA GLU A 4 -9.74 8.64 -3.87
C GLU A 4 -10.31 7.21 -3.82
N PRO A 5 -11.63 7.02 -3.61
CA PRO A 5 -12.23 5.69 -3.61
C PRO A 5 -11.81 4.86 -4.84
N GLY A 6 -11.38 3.62 -4.61
CA GLY A 6 -10.88 2.72 -5.66
C GLY A 6 -9.44 2.95 -6.13
N ALA A 7 -8.81 4.08 -5.76
CA ALA A 7 -7.44 4.36 -6.15
C ALA A 7 -6.46 3.52 -5.33
N ARG A 8 -5.44 2.96 -5.99
CA ARG A 8 -4.38 2.16 -5.38
C ARG A 8 -3.06 2.33 -6.12
N THR A 9 -1.97 1.98 -5.46
CA THR A 9 -0.67 1.85 -6.12
C THR A 9 -0.67 0.69 -7.11
N ALA A 10 0.31 0.68 -8.03
CA ALA A 10 0.74 -0.57 -8.64
C ALA A 10 1.34 -1.50 -7.57
N TRP A 11 1.50 -2.78 -7.92
CA TRP A 11 2.39 -3.65 -7.16
C TRP A 11 3.80 -3.05 -7.14
N HIS A 12 4.47 -3.12 -5.99
CA HIS A 12 5.83 -2.60 -5.84
C HIS A 12 6.56 -3.25 -4.65
N THR A 13 7.86 -3.01 -4.59
CA THR A 13 8.71 -3.41 -3.46
C THR A 13 9.55 -2.22 -2.99
N HIS A 14 9.91 -2.24 -1.70
CA HIS A 14 10.85 -1.29 -1.10
C HIS A 14 12.13 -2.01 -0.66
N PRO A 15 13.33 -1.56 -1.04
CA PRO A 15 14.58 -2.27 -0.75
C PRO A 15 14.96 -2.25 0.74
N ALA A 16 14.49 -1.25 1.49
CA ALA A 16 14.67 -1.14 2.95
C ALA A 16 13.35 -1.37 3.73
N GLY A 17 12.30 -1.86 3.05
CA GLY A 17 10.96 -1.98 3.61
C GLY A 17 10.21 -0.64 3.66
N GLN A 18 9.00 -0.67 4.20
CA GLN A 18 8.12 0.50 4.29
C GLN A 18 7.23 0.41 5.53
N ALA A 19 6.99 1.55 6.18
CA ALA A 19 5.95 1.71 7.19
C ALA A 19 4.87 2.69 6.70
N LEU A 20 3.60 2.30 6.85
CA LEU A 20 2.45 3.18 6.64
C LEU A 20 1.82 3.53 7.98
N ILE A 21 1.45 4.80 8.13
CA ILE A 21 0.66 5.29 9.28
C ILE A 21 -0.60 5.91 8.72
N VAL A 22 -1.75 5.25 8.94
CA VAL A 22 -3.03 5.72 8.39
C VAL A 22 -3.54 6.90 9.20
N THR A 23 -3.92 7.98 8.50
CA THR A 23 -4.33 9.24 9.12
C THR A 23 -5.80 9.57 8.93
N ALA A 24 -6.44 9.06 7.87
CA ALA A 24 -7.87 9.28 7.60
C ALA A 24 -8.47 8.22 6.69
N GLY A 25 -9.79 8.01 6.79
CA GLY A 25 -10.56 7.21 5.83
C GLY A 25 -10.49 5.70 6.04
N MET A 26 -10.69 4.93 4.97
CA MET A 26 -10.61 3.46 4.99
C MET A 26 -9.86 2.94 3.77
N GLY A 27 -8.78 2.22 4.02
CA GLY A 27 -7.89 1.70 2.98
C GLY A 27 -7.87 0.19 2.91
N ARG A 28 -7.17 -0.30 1.89
CA ARG A 28 -6.81 -1.70 1.70
C ARG A 28 -5.32 -1.83 1.45
N VAL A 29 -4.74 -2.91 1.95
CA VAL A 29 -3.38 -3.33 1.63
C VAL A 29 -3.38 -4.81 1.28
N GLN A 30 -2.42 -5.24 0.48
CA GLN A 30 -2.21 -6.66 0.23
C GLN A 30 -0.73 -6.93 -0.02
N ARG A 31 -0.26 -8.06 0.52
CA ARG A 31 1.04 -8.66 0.22
C ARG A 31 0.83 -9.77 -0.81
N GLU A 32 1.76 -9.99 -1.72
CA GLU A 32 1.63 -11.04 -2.72
C GLU A 32 1.32 -12.42 -2.09
N GLY A 33 0.26 -13.07 -2.56
CA GLY A 33 -0.23 -14.35 -2.02
C GLY A 33 -0.96 -14.27 -0.68
N GLY A 34 -1.05 -13.09 -0.07
CA GLY A 34 -1.76 -12.84 1.18
C GLY A 34 -3.20 -12.33 0.98
N PRO A 35 -4.00 -12.31 2.06
CA PRO A 35 -5.35 -11.73 2.02
C PRO A 35 -5.29 -10.20 1.86
N ILE A 36 -6.38 -9.63 1.33
CA ILE A 36 -6.59 -8.18 1.38
C ILE A 36 -6.97 -7.78 2.81
N GLU A 37 -6.23 -6.84 3.38
CA GLU A 37 -6.44 -6.35 4.74
C GLU A 37 -7.03 -4.93 4.71
N VAL A 38 -8.03 -4.68 5.55
CA VAL A 38 -8.62 -3.34 5.72
C VAL A 38 -7.85 -2.56 6.77
N ILE A 39 -7.49 -1.33 6.45
CA ILE A 39 -6.71 -0.43 7.30
C ILE A 39 -7.47 0.87 7.60
N ARG A 40 -7.33 1.40 8.82
CA ARG A 40 -8.08 2.53 9.38
C ARG A 40 -7.17 3.51 10.13
N PRO A 41 -7.65 4.74 10.41
CA PRO A 41 -6.82 5.76 11.07
C PRO A 41 -6.29 5.27 12.41
N GLY A 42 -4.98 5.43 12.61
CA GLY A 42 -4.27 4.90 13.78
C GLY A 42 -3.53 3.58 13.53
N ASP A 43 -3.87 2.85 12.47
CA ASP A 43 -3.16 1.62 12.12
C ASP A 43 -1.74 1.92 11.60
N VAL A 44 -0.81 1.05 11.98
CA VAL A 44 0.58 1.05 11.48
C VAL A 44 0.85 -0.27 10.76
N ILE A 45 1.19 -0.18 9.48
CA ILE A 45 1.45 -1.34 8.62
C ILE A 45 2.93 -1.34 8.27
N CYS A 46 3.60 -2.47 8.49
CA CYS A 46 4.99 -2.65 8.07
C CYS A 46 5.06 -3.66 6.93
N PHE A 47 5.79 -3.30 5.88
CA PHE A 47 6.18 -4.19 4.80
C PHE A 47 7.68 -4.46 4.90
N ALA A 48 8.06 -5.73 4.81
CA ALA A 48 9.46 -6.13 4.89
C ALA A 48 10.25 -5.67 3.65
N ALA A 49 11.57 -5.61 3.77
CA ALA A 49 12.45 -5.34 2.63
C ALA A 49 12.21 -6.36 1.51
N GLY A 50 11.97 -5.86 0.29
CA GLY A 50 11.68 -6.68 -0.89
C GLY A 50 10.28 -7.31 -0.92
N GLU A 51 9.43 -7.08 0.09
CA GLU A 51 8.08 -7.63 0.11
C GLU A 51 7.22 -6.95 -0.96
N LYS A 52 6.66 -7.73 -1.89
CA LYS A 52 5.77 -7.22 -2.93
C LYS A 52 4.39 -6.94 -2.36
N HIS A 53 3.93 -5.71 -2.50
CA HIS A 53 2.67 -5.26 -1.96
C HIS A 53 2.02 -4.15 -2.80
N TRP A 54 0.75 -3.89 -2.50
CA TRP A 54 0.08 -2.65 -2.89
C TRP A 54 -0.72 -2.11 -1.71
N HIS A 55 -1.03 -0.82 -1.78
CA HIS A 55 -1.91 -0.16 -0.82
C HIS A 55 -2.73 0.94 -1.51
N GLY A 56 -3.92 1.21 -0.98
CA GLY A 56 -4.83 2.16 -1.58
C GLY A 56 -6.09 2.40 -0.76
N ALA A 57 -7.00 3.19 -1.30
CA ALA A 57 -8.32 3.38 -0.75
C ALA A 57 -9.17 2.10 -0.87
N SER A 58 -10.18 1.99 -0.01
CA SER A 58 -11.29 1.07 -0.23
C SER A 58 -12.16 1.49 -1.43
N PRO A 59 -13.05 0.63 -1.94
CA PRO A 59 -13.84 0.93 -3.14
C PRO A 59 -14.76 2.14 -3.01
N ASP A 60 -15.25 2.43 -1.81
CA ASP A 60 -16.26 3.44 -1.53
C ASP A 60 -15.77 4.61 -0.67
N THR A 61 -14.60 4.49 -0.05
CA THR A 61 -14.10 5.47 0.92
C THR A 61 -12.67 5.86 0.60
N ALA A 62 -12.41 7.16 0.47
CA ALA A 62 -11.06 7.72 0.35
C ALA A 62 -10.20 7.35 1.56
N MET A 63 -8.87 7.39 1.41
CA MET A 63 -7.93 7.11 2.49
C MET A 63 -6.68 7.98 2.39
N SER A 64 -6.12 8.36 3.53
CA SER A 64 -4.81 9.02 3.61
C SER A 64 -3.91 8.32 4.60
N HIS A 65 -2.64 8.24 4.25
CA HIS A 65 -1.58 7.77 5.13
C HIS A 65 -0.29 8.57 4.94
N ILE A 66 0.57 8.50 5.94
CA ILE A 66 1.99 8.81 5.85
C ILE A 66 2.70 7.53 5.42
N ALA A 67 3.68 7.66 4.52
CA ALA A 67 4.55 6.56 4.11
C ALA A 67 5.98 6.91 4.51
N VAL A 68 6.65 5.98 5.18
CA VAL A 68 8.05 6.10 5.59
C VAL A 68 8.82 4.94 4.97
N HIS A 69 9.85 5.26 4.21
CA HIS A 69 10.76 4.32 3.59
C HIS A 69 12.13 4.97 3.42
N GLU A 70 13.16 4.14 3.27
CA GLU A 70 14.53 4.60 3.02
C GLU A 70 14.95 4.21 1.59
N SER A 71 15.89 4.97 1.04
CA SER A 71 16.52 4.65 -0.24
C SER A 71 17.73 3.75 -0.01
N LEU A 72 17.86 2.70 -0.81
CA LEU A 72 19.08 1.91 -0.93
C LEU A 72 19.62 2.06 -2.35
N ASP A 73 20.91 2.31 -2.50
CA ASP A 73 21.58 2.51 -3.80
C ASP A 73 20.91 3.57 -4.70
N GLY A 74 20.33 4.60 -4.09
CA GLY A 74 19.71 5.73 -4.79
C GLY A 74 18.24 5.54 -5.18
N SER A 75 17.62 4.38 -4.90
CA SER A 75 16.18 4.18 -5.14
C SER A 75 15.43 3.74 -3.87
N PRO A 76 14.29 4.35 -3.54
CA PRO A 76 13.42 3.89 -2.47
C PRO A 76 12.41 2.83 -2.89
N VAL A 77 12.20 2.59 -4.19
CA VAL A 77 11.08 1.77 -4.68
C VAL A 77 11.39 1.10 -6.01
N THR A 78 10.88 -0.11 -6.20
CA THR A 78 10.80 -0.79 -7.51
C THR A 78 9.33 -0.99 -7.86
N TRP A 79 8.87 -0.30 -8.90
CA TRP A 79 7.50 -0.42 -9.42
C TRP A 79 7.34 -1.64 -10.32
N LEU A 80 6.19 -2.30 -10.23
CA LEU A 80 5.84 -3.51 -10.99
C LEU A 80 4.52 -3.29 -11.76
N GLU A 81 3.78 -4.37 -12.03
CA GLU A 81 2.50 -4.33 -12.74
C GLU A 81 1.37 -3.64 -11.95
N GLN A 82 0.35 -3.18 -12.67
CA GLN A 82 -0.86 -2.63 -12.06
C GLN A 82 -1.66 -3.73 -11.35
N VAL A 83 -2.33 -3.37 -10.26
CA VAL A 83 -3.27 -4.25 -9.57
C VAL A 83 -4.56 -4.32 -10.40
N ILE A 84 -4.84 -5.49 -10.96
CA ILE A 84 -6.06 -5.73 -11.74
C ILE A 84 -7.30 -5.71 -10.82
N ASP A 85 -8.48 -5.46 -11.39
CA ASP A 85 -9.69 -5.31 -10.59
C ASP A 85 -10.04 -6.59 -9.81
N ASP A 86 -9.79 -7.77 -10.38
CA ASP A 86 -10.00 -9.06 -9.69
C ASP A 86 -9.15 -9.16 -8.40
N ASP A 87 -7.85 -8.84 -8.47
CA ASP A 87 -6.96 -8.81 -7.30
C ASP A 87 -7.38 -7.73 -6.28
N TYR A 88 -7.94 -6.61 -6.76
CA TYR A 88 -8.38 -5.51 -5.89
C TYR A 88 -9.69 -5.81 -5.15
N HIS A 89 -10.58 -6.56 -5.79
CA HIS A 89 -11.88 -6.92 -5.24
C HIS A 89 -11.82 -8.15 -4.32
N GLY A 90 -10.89 -9.08 -4.59
CA GLY A 90 -10.71 -10.32 -3.84
C GLY A 90 -11.67 -11.41 -4.29
#